data_AF-A0A426YX59-F1
#
_entry.id   AF-A0A426YX59-F1
#
_cell.length_a   1.000
_cell.length_b   1.000
_cell.length_c   1.000
_cell.angle_alpha   90.00
_cell.angle_beta   90.00
_cell.angle_gamma   90.00
#
_symmetry.space_group_name_H-M   'P 1'
#
loop_
_entity.id
_entity.type
_entity.pdbx_description
1 polymer ?
#
loop_
_entity_poly.entity_id
_entity_poly.type
_entity_poly.pdbx_seq_one_letter_code
_entity_poly.pdbx_strand_id
1 'polypeptide(L)' 'MVSEMVGKLTSVCWDKCITGSPGSKFSSSESTCLTNCAQRYMDMSMMIMKRFQSMQ' A
#
# COMPACT_ATOMS: atom_id res chain seq x y z
N MET A 1 5.51 14.12 -7.37
CA MET A 1 5.87 12.68 -7.40
C MET A 1 5.54 11.98 -6.09
N VAL A 2 6.16 12.32 -4.95
CA VAL A 2 5.87 11.63 -3.67
C VAL A 2 4.39 11.71 -3.26
N SER A 3 3.76 12.88 -3.39
CA SER A 3 2.34 13.06 -3.04
C SER A 3 1.40 12.15 -3.84
N GLU A 4 1.70 11.86 -5.10
CA GLU A 4 0.88 11.00 -5.95
C GLU A 4 1.02 9.54 -5.53
N MET A 5 2.24 9.12 -5.22
CA MET A 5 2.51 7.79 -4.66
C MET A 5 1.79 7.59 -3.32
N VAL A 6 1.85 8.59 -2.44
CA VAL A 6 1.13 8.55 -1.15
C VAL A 6 -0.38 8.42 -1.39
N GLY A 7 -0.96 9.24 -2.28
CA GLY A 7 -2.38 9.14 -2.61
C GLY A 7 -2.78 7.77 -3.17
N LYS A 8 -1.93 7.19 -4.04
CA LYS A 8 -2.17 5.84 -4.59
C LYS A 8 -2.12 4.76 -3.52
N LEU A 9 -1.11 4.80 -2.65
CA LEU A 9 -0.97 3.87 -1.53
C LEU A 9 -2.15 4.00 -0.56
N THR A 10 -2.57 5.22 -0.24
CA THR A 10 -3.73 5.48 0.61
C THR A 10 -4.99 4.84 0.03
N SER A 11 -5.32 5.09 -1.24
CA SER A 11 -6.51 4.51 -1.87
C SER A 11 -6.44 2.97 -1.91
N VAL A 12 -5.33 2.41 -2.40
CA VAL A 12 -5.21 0.95 -2.55
C VAL A 12 -5.24 0.23 -1.21
N CYS A 13 -4.57 0.77 -0.20
CA CYS A 13 -4.50 0.14 1.11
C CYS A 13 -5.77 0.36 1.94
N TRP A 14 -6.47 1.48 1.75
CA TRP A 14 -7.76 1.71 2.36
C TRP A 14 -8.76 0.63 1.93
N ASP A 15 -8.94 0.43 0.63
CA ASP A 15 -9.89 -0.56 0.08
C ASP A 15 -9.58 -2.00 0.51
N LYS A 16 -8.32 -2.30 0.81
CA LYS A 16 -7.87 -3.63 1.24
C LYS A 16 -8.01 -3.86 2.74
N CYS A 17 -7.76 -2.84 3.55
CA CYS A 17 -7.58 -2.98 4.99
C CYS A 17 -8.77 -2.49 5.80
N ILE A 18 -9.57 -1.55 5.28
CA ILE A 18 -10.70 -0.95 5.98
C ILE A 18 -11.99 -1.49 5.36
N THR A 19 -12.48 -2.59 5.91
CA THR A 19 -13.67 -3.30 5.41
C THR A 19 -14.98 -2.89 6.10
N GLY A 20 -14.90 -2.05 7.11
CA GLY A 20 -16.03 -1.50 7.86
C GLY A 20 -15.83 -0.02 8.17
N SER A 21 -16.70 0.53 9.00
CA SER A 21 -16.51 1.90 9.51
C SER A 21 -15.38 1.90 10.54
N PRO A 22 -14.29 2.65 10.33
CA PRO A 22 -13.23 2.76 11.34
C PRO A 22 -13.79 3.41 12.61
N GLY A 23 -13.28 2.97 13.76
CA GLY A 23 -13.57 3.62 15.04
C GLY A 23 -12.84 4.97 15.17
N SER A 24 -12.78 5.52 16.38
CA SER A 24 -12.01 6.75 16.66
C SER A 24 -10.50 6.61 16.45
N LYS A 25 -10.02 5.38 16.23
CA LYS A 25 -8.66 4.99 15.89
C LYS A 25 -8.69 3.68 15.13
N PHE A 26 -7.63 3.42 14.35
CA PHE A 26 -7.42 2.09 13.80
C PHE A 26 -7.20 1.06 14.90
N SER A 27 -7.80 -0.10 14.73
CA SER A 27 -7.46 -1.31 15.47
C SER A 27 -6.01 -1.72 15.19
N SER A 28 -5.49 -2.63 16.02
CA SER A 28 -4.15 -3.19 15.81
C SER A 28 -4.05 -3.96 14.49
N SER A 29 -5.11 -4.67 14.09
CA SER A 29 -5.17 -5.40 12.82
C SER A 29 -5.21 -4.48 11.61
N GLU A 30 -6.01 -3.41 11.65
CA GLU A 30 -6.04 -2.40 10.57
C GLU A 30 -4.68 -1.71 10.42
N SER A 31 -4.06 -1.29 11.52
CA SER A 31 -2.74 -0.64 11.51
C SER A 31 -1.66 -1.55 10.94
N THR A 32 -1.68 -2.84 11.34
CA THR A 32 -0.78 -3.86 10.81
C THR A 32 -1.03 -4.11 9.32
N CYS A 33 -2.29 -4.18 8.90
CA CYS A 33 -2.66 -4.36 7.51
C CYS A 33 -2.17 -3.21 6.63
N LEU A 34 -2.43 -1.96 7.05
CA LEU A 34 -2.02 -0.76 6.30
C LEU A 34 -0.49 -0.69 6.14
N THR A 35 0.25 -0.99 7.21
CA THR A 35 1.73 -1.04 7.19
C THR A 35 2.22 -2.10 6.20
N ASN A 36 1.69 -3.33 6.30
CA ASN A 36 2.05 -4.42 5.41
C ASN A 36 1.65 -4.15 3.95
N CYS A 37 0.49 -3.53 3.73
CA CYS A 37 0.01 -3.19 2.39
C CYS A 37 0.93 -2.20 1.70
N ALA A 38 1.29 -1.11 2.38
CA ALA A 38 2.15 -0.08 1.80
C ALA A 38 3.55 -0.64 1.46
N GLN A 39 4.14 -1.40 2.39
CA GLN A 39 5.44 -2.03 2.18
C GLN A 39 5.41 -3.02 1.01
N ARG A 40 4.44 -3.95 0.99
CA ARG A 40 4.30 -4.94 -0.09
C ARG A 40 4.04 -4.30 -1.45
N TYR A 41 3.25 -3.22 -1.50
CA TYR A 41 3.00 -2.50 -2.74
C TYR A 41 4.30 -1.92 -3.32
N MET A 42 5.12 -1.29 -2.47
CA MET A 42 6.40 -0.74 -2.90
C MET A 42 7.39 -1.84 -3.33
N ASP A 43 7.49 -2.92 -2.56
CA ASP A 43 8.36 -4.07 -2.88
C ASP A 43 8.02 -4.67 -4.24
N MET A 44 6.74 -4.92 -4.48
CA MET A 44 6.26 -5.47 -5.76
C MET A 44 6.46 -4.48 -6.91
N SER A 45 6.22 -3.19 -6.68
CA SER A 45 6.45 -2.15 -7.69
C SER A 45 7.93 -2.13 -8.11
N MET A 46 8.85 -2.21 -7.15
CA MET A 46 10.29 -2.28 -7.42
C MET A 46 10.69 -3.56 -8.15
N MET A 47 10.14 -4.71 -7.76
CA MET A 47 10.39 -5.98 -8.44
C MET A 47 9.94 -5.91 -9.91
N ILE A 48 8.74 -5.39 -10.17
CA ILE A 48 8.20 -5.23 -11.52
C ILE A 48 9.08 -4.29 -12.35
N MET A 49 9.48 -3.14 -11.80
CA MET A 49 10.38 -2.21 -12.48
C MET A 49 11.73 -2.86 -12.85
N LYS A 50 12.34 -3.60 -11.92
CA LYS A 50 13.58 -4.34 -12.17
C LYS A 50 13.39 -5.39 -13.27
N ARG A 51 12.25 -6.08 -13.30
CA ARG A 51 11.94 -7.05 -14.34
C ARG A 51 11.86 -6.40 -15.72
N PHE A 52 11.19 -5.26 -15.84
CA PHE A 52 11.13 -4.50 -17.09
C PHE A 52 12.51 -4.04 -17.56
N GLN A 53 13.34 -3.53 -16.64
CA GLN A 53 14.72 -3.14 -16.96
C GLN A 53 15.59 -4.32 -17.44
N SER A 54 15.38 -5.52 -16.88
CA SER A 54 16.12 -6.73 -17.29
C SER A 54 15.72 -7.30 -18.65
N MET A 55 14.61 -6.83 -19.23
CA MET A 55 14.11 -7.28 -20.55
C MET A 55 14.54 -6.34 -21.69
N GLN A 56 15.19 -5.22 -21.36
CA GLN A 56 15.76 -4.26 -22.30
C GLN A 56 17.26 -4.54 -22.48
#